data_AF-A0A946DRY6-F1
#
_entry.id   AF-A0A946DRY6-F1
#
_cell.length_a   1.000
_cell.length_b   1.000
_cell.length_c   1.000
_cell.angle_alpha   90.00
_cell.angle_beta   90.00
_cell.angle_gamma   90.00
#
_symmetry.space_group_name_H-M   'P 1'
#
loop_
_entity.id
_entity.type
_entity.pdbx_description
1 polymer ?
#
loop_
_entity_poly.entity_id
_entity_poly.type
_entity_poly.pdbx_seq_one_letter_code
_entity_poly.pdbx_strand_id
1 'polypeptide(L)'
;MMNPGVSAALTASTAATAAAAEQQRLQQQEEEEMTSYSSQDLEDDWEFKILRSSYGAFGDSDQMAEILEEESQAGWVLVEKFDHQRIRLKRRAGEQRNDATIDFDPYRTTFDERMPASTKTVLFGLLFFFLILIAAGIGAAILKGL
;
A
#
# COMPACT_ATOMS: atom_id res chain seq x y z
N MET A 1 1.65 -42.23 22.37
CA MET A 1 1.90 -42.32 20.91
C MET A 1 1.61 -40.94 20.31
N MET A 2 2.65 -40.14 20.01
CA MET A 2 2.50 -38.84 19.35
C MET A 2 2.09 -39.07 17.89
N ASN A 3 1.06 -38.36 17.42
CA ASN A 3 0.57 -38.44 16.05
C ASN A 3 1.58 -37.79 15.08
N PRO A 4 2.19 -38.53 14.14
CA PRO A 4 3.25 -38.03 13.26
C PRO A 4 2.81 -36.87 12.34
N GLY A 5 1.50 -36.68 12.13
CA GLY A 5 0.97 -35.56 11.35
C GLY A 5 1.11 -34.20 12.04
N VAL A 6 1.15 -34.16 13.38
CA VAL A 6 1.25 -32.91 14.14
C VAL A 6 2.68 -32.36 14.11
N SER A 7 3.68 -33.23 14.19
CA SER A 7 5.10 -32.83 14.14
C SER A 7 5.51 -32.26 12.79
N ALA A 8 4.98 -32.80 11.68
CA ALA A 8 5.26 -32.31 10.33
C ALA A 8 4.63 -30.93 10.04
N ALA A 9 3.42 -30.67 10.57
CA ALA A 9 2.76 -29.38 10.43
C ALA A 9 3.44 -28.27 11.26
N LEU A 10 3.92 -28.62 12.47
CA LEU A 10 4.70 -27.71 13.33
C LEU A 10 6.06 -27.36 12.71
N THR A 11 6.79 -28.34 12.16
CA THR A 11 8.08 -28.07 11.51
C THR A 11 7.93 -27.26 10.22
N ALA A 12 6.90 -27.54 9.42
CA ALA A 12 6.60 -26.76 8.21
C ALA A 12 6.24 -25.30 8.52
N SER A 13 5.45 -25.06 9.59
CA SER A 13 5.10 -23.71 10.05
C SER A 13 6.32 -22.94 10.55
N THR A 14 7.21 -23.57 11.32
CA THR A 14 8.46 -22.94 11.79
C THR A 14 9.47 -22.69 10.66
N ALA A 15 9.50 -23.55 9.64
CA ALA A 15 10.37 -23.35 8.48
C ALA A 15 9.87 -22.20 7.59
N ALA A 16 8.55 -22.07 7.42
CA ALA A 16 7.94 -20.97 6.66
C ALA A 16 8.13 -19.61 7.36
N THR A 17 8.02 -19.54 8.69
CA THR A 17 8.28 -18.30 9.43
C THR A 17 9.77 -17.93 9.44
N ALA A 18 10.67 -18.91 9.54
CA ALA A 18 12.11 -18.68 9.43
C ALA A 18 12.53 -18.19 8.04
N ALA A 19 11.98 -18.76 6.97
CA ALA A 19 12.25 -18.32 5.60
C ALA A 19 11.71 -16.90 5.31
N ALA A 20 10.52 -16.55 5.85
CA ALA A 20 9.98 -15.21 5.72
C ALA A 20 10.80 -14.15 6.48
N ALA A 21 11.30 -14.50 7.67
CA ALA A 21 12.17 -13.63 8.45
C ALA A 21 13.52 -13.38 7.75
N GLU A 22 14.10 -14.41 7.12
CA GLU A 22 15.35 -14.26 6.37
C GLU A 22 15.17 -13.39 5.12
N GLN A 23 14.06 -13.56 4.39
CA GLN A 23 13.73 -12.71 3.24
C GLN A 23 13.56 -11.24 3.66
N GLN A 24 12.92 -10.97 4.79
CA GLN A 24 12.83 -9.60 5.33
C GLN A 24 14.20 -9.03 5.71
N ARG A 25 15.09 -9.87 6.27
CA ARG A 25 16.44 -9.45 6.64
C ARG A 25 17.28 -9.09 5.41
N LEU A 26 17.18 -9.88 4.34
CA LEU A 26 17.83 -9.60 3.07
C LEU A 26 17.29 -8.31 2.44
N GLN A 27 15.97 -8.10 2.45
CA GLN A 27 15.38 -6.85 1.98
C GLN A 27 15.85 -5.63 2.78
N GLN A 28 16.00 -5.76 4.11
CA GLN A 28 16.58 -4.71 4.94
C GLN A 28 18.04 -4.43 4.59
N GLN A 29 18.84 -5.47 4.35
CA GLN A 29 20.24 -5.32 3.96
C GLN A 29 20.41 -4.69 2.58
N GLU A 30 19.60 -5.11 1.60
CA GLU A 30 19.55 -4.48 0.27
C GLU A 30 19.15 -3.01 0.38
N GLU A 31 18.21 -2.68 1.27
CA GLU A 31 17.82 -1.30 1.53
C GLU A 31 18.94 -0.48 2.19
N GLU A 32 19.67 -1.06 3.14
CA GLU A 32 20.86 -0.43 3.75
C GLU A 32 21.96 -0.18 2.70
N GLU A 33 22.25 -1.16 1.84
CA GLU A 33 23.25 -1.05 0.77
C GLU A 33 22.88 -0.03 -0.32
N MET A 34 21.59 0.11 -0.64
CA MET A 34 21.10 1.14 -1.58
C MET A 34 21.04 2.56 -0.98
N THR A 35 21.42 2.76 0.28
CA THR A 35 21.38 4.06 0.97
C THR A 35 22.76 4.63 1.29
N SER A 36 23.72 4.57 0.35
CA SER A 36 24.96 5.35 0.50
C SER A 36 24.67 6.83 0.23
N TYR A 37 24.57 7.65 1.28
CA TYR A 37 24.51 9.10 1.13
C TYR A 37 25.92 9.67 1.03
N SER A 38 26.15 10.56 0.06
CA SER A 38 27.39 11.34 0.05
C SER A 38 27.33 12.43 1.12
N SER A 39 28.47 12.89 1.63
CA SER A 39 28.50 13.98 2.63
C SER A 39 27.80 15.25 2.14
N GLN A 40 27.78 15.50 0.82
CA GLN A 40 27.05 16.61 0.19
C GLN A 40 25.52 16.45 0.26
N ASP A 41 25.00 15.23 0.33
CA ASP A 41 23.54 14.98 0.49
C ASP A 41 23.07 15.21 1.93
N LEU A 42 23.98 15.18 2.90
CA LEU A 42 23.73 15.44 4.33
C LEU A 42 23.98 16.90 4.73
N GLU A 43 24.64 17.68 3.86
CA GLU A 43 25.00 19.08 4.10
C GLU A 43 23.84 20.06 3.85
N ASP A 44 22.89 19.68 3.02
CA ASP A 44 21.66 20.45 2.82
C ASP A 44 20.59 19.91 3.76
N ASP A 45 19.99 20.80 4.56
CA ASP A 45 18.79 20.62 5.39
C ASP A 45 17.65 19.88 4.63
N TRP A 46 17.75 18.56 4.47
CA TRP A 46 16.80 17.70 3.80
C TRP A 46 16.45 16.51 4.68
N GLU A 47 15.18 16.17 4.65
CA GLU A 47 14.62 14.96 5.21
C GLU A 47 14.28 13.99 4.09
N PHE A 48 14.40 12.69 4.37
CA PHE A 48 14.06 11.63 3.43
C PHE A 48 13.16 10.61 4.09
N LYS A 49 12.22 10.05 3.31
CA LYS A 49 11.45 8.87 3.72
C LYS A 49 11.22 7.91 2.57
N ILE A 50 11.01 6.65 2.90
CA ILE A 50 10.52 5.63 1.97
C ILE A 50 9.04 5.39 2.30
N LEU A 51 8.17 5.70 1.35
CA LEU A 51 6.75 5.39 1.45
C LEU A 51 6.49 4.03 0.81
N ARG A 52 5.81 3.15 1.55
CA ARG A 52 5.52 1.77 1.14
C ARG A 52 4.04 1.57 0.90
N SER A 53 3.70 0.72 -0.07
CA SER A 53 2.33 0.25 -0.30
C SER A 53 2.28 -1.27 -0.33
N SER A 54 1.44 -1.85 0.52
CA SER A 54 1.22 -3.31 0.59
C SER A 54 0.64 -3.87 -0.72
N TYR A 55 -0.11 -3.06 -1.48
CA TYR A 55 -0.86 -3.49 -2.67
C TYR A 55 -0.27 -2.99 -4.01
N GLY A 56 0.89 -2.35 -3.98
CA GLY A 56 1.53 -1.86 -5.21
C GLY A 56 0.91 -0.58 -5.77
N ALA A 57 0.46 0.34 -4.91
CA ALA A 57 -0.24 1.56 -5.29
C ALA A 57 0.55 2.48 -6.25
N PHE A 58 1.88 2.35 -6.32
CA PHE A 58 2.72 3.14 -7.22
C PHE A 58 2.83 2.54 -8.63
N GLY A 59 2.15 1.42 -8.91
CA GLY A 59 2.05 0.84 -10.25
C GLY A 59 1.06 1.57 -11.16
N ASP A 60 0.01 2.15 -10.58
CA ASP A 60 -1.03 2.91 -11.28
C ASP A 60 -0.69 4.40 -11.29
N SER A 61 -0.72 5.04 -12.47
CA SER A 61 -0.30 6.44 -12.61
C SER A 61 -1.22 7.41 -11.89
N ASP A 62 -2.53 7.12 -11.87
CA ASP A 62 -3.53 8.02 -11.31
C ASP A 62 -3.47 7.95 -9.78
N GLN A 63 -3.40 6.73 -9.24
CA GLN A 63 -3.19 6.51 -7.81
C GLN A 63 -1.85 7.08 -7.33
N MET A 64 -0.78 6.93 -8.11
CA MET A 64 0.51 7.52 -7.77
C MET A 64 0.45 9.05 -7.75
N ALA A 65 -0.27 9.66 -8.69
CA ALA A 65 -0.45 11.12 -8.72
C ALA A 65 -1.23 11.61 -7.49
N GLU A 66 -2.31 10.93 -7.11
CA GLU A 66 -3.12 11.25 -5.92
C GLU A 66 -2.29 11.17 -4.63
N ILE A 67 -1.49 10.10 -4.48
CA ILE A 67 -0.60 9.95 -3.32
C ILE A 67 0.45 11.07 -3.29
N LEU A 68 1.06 11.40 -4.43
CA LEU A 68 2.06 12.47 -4.49
C LEU A 68 1.45 13.84 -4.22
N GLU A 69 0.19 14.08 -4.63
CA GLU A 69 -0.53 15.30 -4.30
C GLU A 69 -0.76 15.40 -2.78
N GLU A 70 -1.20 14.32 -2.14
CA GLU A 70 -1.36 14.28 -0.68
C GLU A 70 -0.01 14.53 0.03
N GLU A 71 1.04 13.80 -0.35
CA GLU A 71 2.38 13.94 0.24
C GLU A 71 2.97 15.34 0.01
N SER A 72 2.64 15.99 -1.11
CA SER A 72 3.08 17.37 -1.39
C SER A 72 2.50 18.41 -0.43
N GLN A 73 1.34 18.13 0.19
CA GLN A 73 0.76 19.02 1.22
C GLN A 73 1.66 19.10 2.46
N ALA A 74 2.41 18.02 2.73
CA ALA A 74 3.43 17.97 3.76
C ALA A 74 4.82 18.43 3.27
N GLY A 75 4.93 18.95 2.04
CA GLY A 75 6.20 19.40 1.45
C GLY A 75 7.09 18.27 0.92
N TRP A 76 6.60 17.04 0.86
CA TRP A 76 7.35 15.92 0.29
C TRP A 76 7.36 15.96 -1.24
N VAL A 77 8.52 15.69 -1.82
CA VAL A 77 8.74 15.65 -3.27
C VAL A 77 9.36 14.31 -3.65
N LEU A 78 8.89 13.71 -4.74
CA LEU A 78 9.43 12.46 -5.27
C LEU A 78 10.91 12.61 -5.66
N VAL A 79 11.72 11.68 -5.17
CA VAL A 79 13.13 11.53 -5.57
C VAL A 79 13.27 10.36 -6.54
N GLU A 80 12.72 9.21 -6.15
CA GLU A 80 12.97 7.95 -6.84
C GLU A 80 11.79 6.99 -6.64
N LYS A 81 11.51 6.20 -7.67
CA LYS A 81 10.57 5.07 -7.60
C LYS A 81 11.38 3.79 -7.71
N PHE A 82 11.42 3.00 -6.63
CA PHE A 82 12.14 1.72 -6.63
C PHE A 82 11.36 0.66 -7.39
N ASP A 83 10.08 0.54 -7.07
CA ASP A 83 9.17 -0.48 -7.61
C ASP A 83 7.71 0.00 -7.49
N HIS A 84 6.74 -0.90 -7.65
CA HIS A 84 5.32 -0.55 -7.50
C HIS A 84 4.90 -0.37 -6.04
N GLN A 85 5.72 -0.79 -5.09
CA GLN A 85 5.43 -0.80 -3.66
C GLN A 85 6.27 0.20 -2.86
N ARG A 86 7.33 0.79 -3.42
CA ARG A 86 8.24 1.69 -2.71
C ARG A 86 8.64 2.90 -3.55
N ILE A 87 8.49 4.08 -2.95
CA ILE A 87 9.03 5.35 -3.47
C ILE A 87 9.84 6.07 -2.40
N ARG A 88 10.87 6.81 -2.82
CA ARG A 88 11.68 7.68 -1.96
C ARG A 88 11.24 9.12 -2.17
N LEU A 89 10.96 9.81 -1.07
CA LEU A 89 10.58 11.22 -1.05
C LEU A 89 11.63 12.03 -0.29
N LYS A 90 11.74 13.33 -0.61
CA LYS A 90 12.55 14.30 0.12
C LYS A 90 11.77 15.58 0.44
N ARG A 91 12.17 16.26 1.51
CA ARG A 91 11.58 17.53 1.96
C ARG A 91 12.63 18.42 2.61
N ARG A 92 12.53 19.76 2.48
CA ARG A 92 13.44 20.69 3.16
C ARG A 92 13.21 20.68 4.68
N ALA A 93 14.27 20.67 5.48
CA ALA A 93 14.15 20.81 6.93
C ALA A 93 13.58 22.21 7.25
N GLY A 94 12.47 22.23 8.00
CA GLY A 94 11.72 23.45 8.32
C GLY A 94 10.33 23.58 7.69
N GLU A 95 10.01 22.78 6.67
CA GLU A 95 8.64 22.59 6.15
C GLU A 95 7.71 21.96 7.20
N GLN A 96 8.30 21.28 8.20
CA GLN A 96 7.64 20.70 9.38
C GLN A 96 6.68 21.65 10.11
N ARG A 97 6.90 22.97 10.01
CA ARG A 97 6.02 23.96 10.65
C ARG A 97 4.60 23.92 10.10
N ASN A 98 4.43 23.46 8.87
CA ASN A 98 3.13 23.31 8.22
C ASN A 98 2.47 21.96 8.57
N ASP A 99 3.20 21.02 9.16
CA ASP A 99 2.67 19.70 9.55
C ASP A 99 1.51 19.80 10.55
N ALA A 100 1.46 20.88 11.35
CA ALA A 100 0.35 21.12 12.27
C ALA A 100 -0.97 21.50 11.57
N THR A 101 -0.94 21.77 10.26
CA THR A 101 -2.11 22.23 9.48
C THR A 101 -2.73 21.15 8.58
N ILE A 102 -2.11 19.97 8.50
CA ILE A 102 -2.56 18.86 7.66
C ILE A 102 -3.26 17.78 8.50
N ASP A 103 -4.20 17.07 7.90
CA ASP A 103 -5.08 16.09 8.58
C ASP A 103 -4.49 14.67 8.67
N PHE A 104 -3.23 14.47 8.28
CA PHE A 104 -2.55 13.17 8.28
C PHE A 104 -1.15 13.27 8.87
N ASP A 105 -0.58 12.12 9.26
CA ASP A 105 0.80 12.04 9.75
C ASP A 105 1.81 12.17 8.59
N PRO A 106 2.59 13.27 8.51
CA PRO A 106 3.56 13.48 7.45
C PRO A 106 4.74 12.51 7.49
N TYR A 107 4.98 11.82 8.61
CA TYR A 107 6.08 10.86 8.78
C TYR A 107 5.65 9.41 8.61
N ARG A 108 4.39 9.16 8.22
CA ARG A 108 3.96 7.81 7.86
C ARG A 108 4.89 7.21 6.79
N THR A 109 5.17 5.93 6.94
CA THR A 109 6.00 5.15 6.01
C THR A 109 5.20 4.09 5.27
N THR A 110 3.92 3.92 5.61
CA THR A 110 2.99 3.01 4.94
C THR A 110 1.76 3.76 4.43
N PHE A 111 1.36 3.44 3.22
CA PHE A 111 0.14 3.88 2.58
C PHE A 111 -0.71 2.64 2.28
N ASP A 112 -1.62 2.36 3.22
CA ASP A 112 -2.53 1.22 3.16
C ASP A 112 -3.96 1.73 2.89
N GLU A 113 -4.16 2.42 1.77
CA GLU A 113 -5.52 2.70 1.33
C GLU A 113 -6.24 1.43 0.87
N ARG A 114 -7.49 1.33 1.33
CA ARG A 114 -8.34 0.16 1.14
C ARG A 114 -8.92 0.14 -0.26
N MET A 115 -8.31 -0.68 -1.11
CA MET A 115 -8.68 -1.05 -2.48
C MET A 115 -8.64 0.10 -3.49
N PRO A 116 -8.12 -0.14 -4.70
CA PRO A 116 -8.14 0.87 -5.75
C PRO A 116 -9.59 1.25 -6.07
N ALA A 117 -9.84 2.53 -6.37
CA ALA A 117 -11.17 3.07 -6.63
C ALA A 117 -11.92 2.28 -7.72
N SER A 118 -11.20 1.71 -8.69
CA SER A 118 -11.72 0.81 -9.72
C SER A 118 -12.43 -0.42 -9.16
N THR A 119 -11.94 -1.01 -8.07
CA THR A 119 -12.58 -2.17 -7.42
C THR A 119 -13.91 -1.80 -6.78
N LYS A 120 -14.04 -0.58 -6.22
CA LYS A 120 -15.31 -0.09 -5.65
C LYS A 120 -16.37 0.07 -6.75
N THR A 121 -15.99 0.63 -7.90
CA THR A 121 -16.88 0.78 -9.06
C THR A 121 -17.38 -0.56 -9.59
N VAL A 122 -16.48 -1.55 -9.71
CA VAL A 122 -16.87 -2.92 -10.15
C VAL A 122 -17.85 -3.56 -9.17
N LEU A 123 -17.63 -3.40 -7.85
CA LEU A 123 -18.54 -3.94 -6.84
C LEU A 123 -19.95 -3.32 -6.92
N PHE A 124 -20.03 -1.99 -7.07
CA PHE A 124 -21.30 -1.29 -7.23
C PHE A 124 -22.01 -1.70 -8.52
N GLY A 125 -21.28 -1.86 -9.63
CA GLY A 125 -21.83 -2.34 -10.90
C GLY A 125 -22.42 -3.75 -10.79
N LEU A 126 -21.72 -4.67 -10.13
CA LEU A 126 -22.22 -6.03 -9.90
C LEU A 126 -23.46 -6.03 -9.02
N LEU A 127 -23.45 -5.27 -7.91
CA LEU A 127 -24.61 -5.14 -7.04
C LEU A 127 -25.83 -4.62 -7.80
N PHE A 128 -25.66 -3.57 -8.60
CA PHE A 128 -26.73 -2.98 -9.40
C PHE A 128 -27.27 -3.95 -10.46
N PHE A 129 -26.39 -4.71 -11.11
CA PHE A 129 -26.78 -5.77 -12.05
C PHE A 129 -27.65 -6.85 -11.37
N PHE A 130 -27.26 -7.33 -10.19
CA PHE A 130 -28.05 -8.31 -9.43
C PHE A 130 -29.41 -7.74 -9.00
N LEU A 131 -29.47 -6.47 -8.58
CA LEU A 131 -30.75 -5.81 -8.25
C LEU A 131 -31.69 -5.75 -9.44
N ILE A 132 -31.17 -5.45 -10.64
CA ILE A 132 -31.96 -5.46 -11.88
C ILE A 132 -32.49 -6.87 -12.19
N LEU A 133 -31.65 -7.90 -12.06
CA LEU A 133 -32.07 -9.29 -12.30
C LEU A 133 -33.16 -9.76 -11.31
N ILE A 134 -33.03 -9.38 -10.04
CA ILE A 134 -34.04 -9.67 -9.00
C ILE A 134 -35.35 -8.95 -9.34
N ALA A 135 -35.29 -7.66 -9.66
CA ALA A 135 -36.48 -6.87 -10.02
C ALA A 135 -37.18 -7.41 -11.28
N ALA A 136 -36.42 -7.77 -12.32
CA ALA A 136 -36.94 -8.38 -13.54
C ALA A 136 -37.55 -9.77 -13.28
N GLY A 137 -36.90 -10.58 -12.43
CA GLY A 137 -37.41 -11.89 -12.02
C GLY A 137 -38.73 -11.80 -11.25
N ILE A 138 -38.82 -10.88 -10.28
CA ILE A 138 -40.05 -10.62 -9.51
C ILE A 138 -41.16 -10.10 -10.44
N GLY A 139 -40.84 -9.15 -11.33
CA GLY A 139 -41.82 -8.62 -12.29
C GLY A 139 -42.38 -9.69 -13.24
N ALA A 140 -41.54 -10.59 -13.74
CA ALA A 140 -41.95 -11.70 -14.58
C ALA A 140 -42.80 -12.75 -13.83
N ALA A 141 -42.52 -12.97 -12.54
CA ALA A 141 -43.31 -13.87 -11.69
C ALA A 141 -44.71 -13.30 -11.40
N ILE A 142 -44.81 -12.00 -11.13
CA ILE A 142 -46.10 -11.32 -10.91
C ILE A 142 -46.94 -11.32 -12.19
N LEU A 143 -46.35 -11.07 -13.36
CA LEU A 143 -47.06 -11.04 -14.64
C LEU A 143 -47.59 -12.42 -15.09
N LYS A 144 -46.93 -13.51 -14.69
CA LYS A 144 -47.39 -14.88 -14.98
C LYS A 144 -48.41 -15.44 -13.98
N GLY A 145 -48.52 -14.80 -12.81
CA GLY A 145 -49.43 -15.21 -11.73
C GLY A 145 -50.75 -14.46 -11.68
N LEU A 146 -50.99 -13.53 -12.61
CA LEU A 146 -52.25 -12.77 -12.77
C LEU A 146 -53.05 -13.28 -13.96
#